data_AF-A0A6L2PF25-F1
#
_entry.id   AF-A0A6L2PF25-F1
#
_cell.length_a   1.000
_cell.length_b   1.000
_cell.length_c   1.000
_cell.angle_alpha   90.00
_cell.angle_beta   90.00
_cell.angle_gamma   90.00
#
_symmetry.space_group_name_H-M   'P 1'
#
loop_
_entity.id
_entity.type
_entity.pdbx_description
1 polymer ?
#
loop_
_entity_poly.entity_id
_entity_poly.type
_entity_poly.pdbx_seq_one_letter_code
_entity_poly.pdbx_strand_id
1 'polypeptide(L)'
;MEHPHTSLSVRDVLNEHFPCRWIGRGLPTSPAPLPWPPRSPDRTTPDSSLWGIIKGRVAARRYNNNEELRRAVEDALRTITPKMLRRMSQRTWRRIRLCVQHQGAHTDSLDM
;
A
#
# COMPACT_ATOMS: atom_id res chain seq x y z
N MET A 1 -16.78 14.43 -12.71
CA MET A 1 -15.43 13.80 -12.71
C MET A 1 -15.47 12.67 -11.70
N GLU A 2 -15.51 11.42 -12.16
CA GLU A 2 -15.52 10.27 -11.26
C GLU A 2 -14.14 10.08 -10.63
N HIS A 3 -14.08 9.93 -9.31
CA HIS A 3 -12.85 9.57 -8.62
C HIS A 3 -12.66 8.05 -8.73
N PRO A 4 -11.59 7.55 -9.38
CA PRO A 4 -11.42 6.14 -9.71
C PRO A 4 -11.46 5.18 -8.52
N HIS A 5 -11.23 5.67 -7.30
CA HIS A 5 -11.13 4.87 -6.08
C HIS A 5 -12.26 5.11 -5.08
N THR A 6 -13.22 5.97 -5.40
CA THR A 6 -14.35 6.29 -4.50
C THR A 6 -15.70 6.33 -5.21
N SER A 7 -15.77 5.93 -6.49
CA SER A 7 -17.04 5.80 -7.21
C SER A 7 -17.93 4.75 -6.55
N LEU A 8 -19.25 4.84 -6.77
CA LEU A 8 -20.21 3.87 -6.25
C LEU A 8 -19.94 2.48 -6.82
N SER A 9 -19.71 2.37 -8.13
CA SER A 9 -19.41 1.11 -8.82
C SER A 9 -18.23 0.36 -8.20
N VAL A 10 -17.13 1.04 -7.86
CA VAL A 10 -15.98 0.43 -7.20
C VAL A 10 -16.35 -0.05 -5.80
N ARG A 11 -17.18 0.70 -5.08
CA ARG A 11 -17.58 0.36 -3.72
C ARG A 11 -18.54 -0.81 -3.68
N ASP A 12 -19.43 -0.94 -4.67
CA ASP A 12 -20.33 -2.08 -4.80
C ASP A 12 -19.52 -3.36 -4.98
N VAL A 13 -18.54 -3.35 -5.88
CA VAL A 13 -17.60 -4.46 -6.08
C VAL A 13 -16.85 -4.79 -4.79
N LEU A 14 -16.36 -3.78 -4.06
CA LEU A 14 -15.64 -3.98 -2.80
C LEU A 14 -16.54 -4.53 -1.69
N ASN A 15 -17.80 -4.10 -1.62
CA ASN A 15 -18.77 -4.62 -0.65
C ASN A 15 -19.12 -6.08 -0.94
N GLU A 16 -19.26 -6.45 -2.22
CA GLU A 16 -19.54 -7.81 -2.66
C GLU A 16 -18.36 -8.76 -2.36
N HIS A 17 -17.14 -8.38 -2.74
CA HIS A 17 -15.97 -9.26 -2.66
C HIS A 17 -15.26 -9.20 -1.31
N PHE A 18 -15.34 -8.06 -0.62
CA PHE A 18 -14.64 -7.78 0.64
C PHE A 18 -15.59 -7.14 1.68
N PRO A 19 -16.70 -7.81 2.03
CA PRO A 19 -17.68 -7.28 2.96
C PRO A 19 -17.02 -6.89 4.28
N CYS A 20 -17.23 -5.64 4.71
CA CYS A 20 -16.66 -5.04 5.92
C CYS A 20 -15.12 -5.09 6.03
N ARG A 21 -14.38 -5.37 4.95
CA ARG A 21 -12.92 -5.61 4.98
C ARG A 21 -12.11 -4.68 4.09
N TRP A 22 -12.74 -3.81 3.31
CA TRP A 22 -12.03 -2.89 2.46
C TRP A 22 -11.72 -1.56 3.15
N ILE A 23 -10.60 -0.96 2.74
CA ILE A 23 -10.03 0.27 3.28
C ILE A 23 -10.19 1.39 2.26
N GLY A 24 -10.64 2.57 2.67
CA GLY A 24 -10.73 3.71 1.77
C GLY A 24 -11.42 4.93 2.38
N ARG A 25 -11.72 5.92 1.54
CA ARG A 25 -12.36 7.17 2.00
C ARG A 25 -13.87 7.02 2.22
N GLY A 26 -14.54 6.25 1.36
CA GLY A 26 -16.01 6.20 1.31
C GLY A 26 -16.64 7.55 0.90
N LEU A 27 -17.95 7.67 1.15
CA LEU A 27 -18.73 8.91 1.02
C LEU A 27 -19.31 9.31 2.39
N PRO A 28 -19.68 10.58 2.59
CA PRO A 28 -20.31 11.02 3.84
C PRO A 28 -21.58 10.22 4.19
N THR A 29 -22.38 9.87 3.17
CA THR A 29 -23.63 9.11 3.32
C THR A 29 -23.43 7.60 3.38
N SER A 30 -22.22 7.13 3.09
CA SER A 30 -21.90 5.72 3.06
C SER A 30 -20.38 5.58 3.23
N PRO A 31 -19.89 5.53 4.48
CA PRO A 31 -18.46 5.50 4.77
C PRO A 31 -17.83 4.15 4.40
N ALA A 32 -16.51 4.12 4.26
CA ALA A 32 -15.77 2.87 4.14
C ALA A 32 -15.81 2.10 5.48
N PRO A 33 -15.86 0.75 5.46
CA PRO A 33 -15.75 -0.04 6.68
C PRO A 33 -14.49 0.25 7.47
N LEU A 34 -13.36 0.42 6.77
CA LEU A 34 -12.08 0.83 7.35
C LEU A 34 -11.66 2.18 6.74
N PRO A 35 -11.82 3.30 7.46
CA PRO A 35 -11.51 4.62 6.90
C PRO A 35 -10.00 4.79 6.71
N TRP A 36 -9.61 5.32 5.55
CA TRP A 36 -8.23 5.69 5.26
C TRP A 36 -8.03 7.21 5.33
N PRO A 37 -7.12 7.70 6.18
CA PRO A 37 -6.85 9.13 6.25
C PRO A 37 -6.12 9.63 5.00
N PRO A 38 -6.38 10.88 4.56
CA PRO A 38 -5.66 11.48 3.45
C PRO A 38 -4.17 11.61 3.77
N ARG A 39 -3.32 11.62 2.73
CA ARG A 39 -1.86 11.85 2.83
C ARG A 39 -1.12 10.88 3.77
N SER A 40 -1.56 9.62 3.81
CA SER A 40 -0.94 8.57 4.64
C SER A 40 -0.37 7.40 3.80
N PRO A 41 0.57 7.65 2.87
CA PRO A 41 1.18 6.59 2.06
C PRO A 41 2.02 5.63 2.88
N ASP A 42 2.55 6.06 4.03
CA ASP A 42 3.40 5.31 4.95
C ASP A 42 2.70 4.16 5.69
N ARG A 43 1.38 4.00 5.50
CA ARG A 43 0.55 3.05 6.26
C ARG A 43 0.24 1.76 5.51
N THR A 44 0.74 1.58 4.28
CA THR A 44 0.60 0.32 3.54
C THR A 44 1.94 -0.42 3.44
N THR A 45 1.92 -1.75 3.48
CA THR A 45 3.12 -2.58 3.24
C THR A 45 3.73 -2.35 1.85
N PRO A 46 2.92 -2.20 0.77
CA PRO A 46 3.44 -1.86 -0.54
C PRO A 46 4.28 -0.58 -0.57
N ASP A 47 3.74 0.51 -0.03
CA ASP A 47 4.32 1.85 -0.17
C ASP A 47 5.45 2.09 0.84
N SER A 48 5.35 1.56 2.06
CA SER A 48 6.37 1.73 3.10
C SER A 48 7.61 0.85 2.90
N SER A 49 7.56 -0.20 2.08
CA SER A 49 8.66 -1.17 2.00
C SER A 49 8.79 -1.87 0.64
N LEU A 50 7.73 -2.53 0.16
CA LEU A 50 7.82 -3.44 -0.99
C LEU A 50 8.33 -2.71 -2.24
N TRP A 51 7.78 -1.54 -2.54
CA TRP A 51 8.17 -0.78 -3.73
C TRP A 51 9.59 -0.26 -3.66
N GLY A 52 10.11 0.06 -2.47
CA GLY A 52 11.52 0.43 -2.29
C GLY A 52 12.45 -0.72 -2.70
N ILE A 53 12.11 -1.94 -2.27
CA ILE A 53 12.88 -3.14 -2.58
C ILE A 53 12.80 -3.51 -4.07
N ILE A 54 11.60 -3.48 -4.66
CA ILE A 54 11.42 -3.79 -6.09
C ILE A 54 12.17 -2.76 -6.93
N LYS A 55 12.00 -1.46 -6.66
CA LYS A 55 12.73 -0.41 -7.38
C LYS A 55 14.23 -0.55 -7.24
N GLY A 56 14.74 -0.88 -6.05
CA GLY A 56 16.18 -1.11 -5.83
C GLY A 56 16.75 -2.23 -6.70
N ARG A 57 15.97 -3.29 -6.97
CA ARG A 57 16.39 -4.40 -7.84
C ARG A 57 16.29 -4.07 -9.33
N VAL A 58 15.23 -3.40 -9.72
CA VAL A 58 14.95 -3.05 -11.12
C VAL A 58 15.85 -1.91 -11.59
N ALA A 59 16.18 -0.95 -10.73
CA ALA A 59 17.00 0.21 -11.07
C ALA A 59 18.47 -0.11 -11.39
N ALA A 60 18.93 -1.34 -11.16
CA ALA A 60 20.32 -1.74 -11.39
C ALA A 60 20.71 -1.78 -12.88
N ARG A 61 19.75 -1.78 -13.81
CA ARG A 61 20.03 -1.75 -15.26
C ARG A 61 19.03 -0.90 -16.03
N ARG A 62 19.41 -0.53 -17.25
CA ARG A 62 18.49 0.08 -18.23
C ARG A 62 17.77 -1.02 -19.03
N TYR A 63 16.57 -0.70 -19.49
CA TYR A 63 15.71 -1.58 -20.27
C TYR A 63 15.45 -0.94 -21.64
N ASN A 64 15.41 -1.75 -22.68
CA ASN A 64 15.23 -1.24 -24.04
C ASN A 64 13.75 -1.08 -24.42
N ASN A 65 12.85 -1.73 -23.68
CA ASN A 65 11.41 -1.69 -23.91
C ASN A 65 10.61 -2.05 -22.65
N ASN A 66 9.30 -1.83 -22.70
CA ASN A 66 8.39 -2.09 -21.60
C ASN A 66 8.30 -3.58 -21.22
N GLU A 67 8.49 -4.49 -22.16
CA GLU A 67 8.39 -5.93 -21.92
C GLU A 67 9.57 -6.45 -21.08
N GLU A 68 10.78 -5.96 -21.36
CA GLU A 68 11.95 -6.23 -20.52
C GLU A 68 11.81 -5.66 -19.11
N LEU A 69 11.29 -4.43 -18.99
CA LEU A 69 11.03 -3.81 -17.70
C LEU A 69 9.98 -4.61 -16.91
N ARG A 70 8.88 -5.01 -17.57
CA ARG A 70 7.82 -5.83 -16.97
C ARG A 70 8.38 -7.15 -16.43
N ARG A 71 9.15 -7.87 -17.26
CA ARG A 71 9.81 -9.12 -16.84
C ARG A 71 10.70 -8.93 -15.63
N ALA A 72 11.48 -7.85 -15.59
CA ALA A 72 12.34 -7.59 -14.44
C ALA A 72 11.56 -7.22 -13.17
N VAL A 73 10.41 -6.53 -13.27
CA VAL A 73 9.52 -6.30 -12.13
C VAL A 73 8.93 -7.63 -11.63
N GLU A 74 8.49 -8.51 -12.54
CA GLU A 74 7.99 -9.84 -12.18
C GLU A 74 9.07 -10.71 -11.51
N ASP A 75 10.29 -10.70 -12.03
CA ASP A 75 11.42 -11.42 -11.43
C ASP A 75 11.77 -10.85 -10.05
N ALA A 76 11.79 -9.52 -9.91
CA ALA A 76 11.99 -8.87 -8.62
C ALA A 76 10.90 -9.26 -7.61
N LEU A 77 9.64 -9.37 -8.05
CA LEU A 77 8.53 -9.86 -7.22
C LEU A 77 8.71 -11.33 -6.82
N ARG A 78 9.17 -12.21 -7.72
CA ARG A 78 9.44 -13.63 -7.42
C ARG A 78 10.48 -13.83 -6.31
N THR A 79 11.40 -12.87 -6.14
CA THR A 79 12.38 -12.92 -5.03
C THR A 79 11.80 -12.56 -3.66
N ILE A 80 10.56 -12.07 -3.59
CA ILE A 80 9.92 -11.67 -2.34
C ILE A 80 9.40 -12.91 -1.61
N THR A 81 10.08 -13.27 -0.51
CA THR A 81 9.68 -14.44 0.28
C THR A 81 8.54 -14.13 1.26
N PRO A 82 7.76 -15.14 1.68
CA PRO A 82 6.76 -14.97 2.75
C PRO A 82 7.34 -14.40 4.05
N LYS A 83 8.59 -14.74 4.38
CA LYS A 83 9.30 -14.20 5.56
C LYS A 83 9.55 -12.70 5.42
N MET A 84 9.94 -12.24 4.23
CA MET A 84 10.12 -10.82 3.95
C MET A 84 8.79 -10.07 4.05
N LEU A 85 7.72 -10.58 3.44
CA LEU A 85 6.38 -9.98 3.53
C LEU A 85 5.91 -9.83 4.98
N ARG A 86 6.06 -10.88 5.80
CA ARG A 86 5.70 -10.81 7.23
C ARG A 86 6.46 -9.70 7.95
N ARG A 87 7.76 -9.55 7.70
CA ARG A 87 8.58 -8.48 8.29
C ARG A 87 8.13 -7.10 7.84
N MET A 88 7.83 -6.92 6.56
CA MET A 88 7.33 -5.63 6.03
C MET A 88 5.98 -5.27 6.65
N SER A 89 5.06 -6.24 6.78
CA SER A 89 3.77 -6.03 7.43
C SER A 89 3.92 -5.70 8.91
N GLN A 90 4.84 -6.35 9.63
CA GLN A 90 5.12 -6.01 11.04
C GLN A 90 5.64 -4.58 11.20
N ARG A 91 6.54 -4.12 10.31
CA ARG A 91 7.02 -2.74 10.29
C ARG A 91 5.90 -1.75 10.03
N THR A 92 5.05 -2.03 9.04
CA THR A 92 3.87 -1.21 8.74
C THR A 92 2.95 -1.08 9.96
N TRP A 93 2.68 -2.20 10.66
CA TRP A 93 1.89 -2.18 11.90
C TRP A 93 2.55 -1.39 13.04
N ARG A 94 3.88 -1.47 13.18
CA ARG A 94 4.62 -0.62 14.14
C ARG A 94 4.41 0.86 13.84
N ARG A 95 4.53 1.27 12.58
CA ARG A 95 4.30 2.66 12.14
C ARG A 95 2.88 3.13 12.42
N ILE A 96 1.88 2.30 12.12
CA ILE A 96 0.47 2.63 12.45
C ILE A 96 0.31 2.87 13.96
N ARG A 97 0.91 2.02 14.82
CA ARG A 97 0.85 2.20 16.28
C ARG A 97 1.55 3.47 16.74
N LEU A 98 2.75 3.75 16.22
CA LEU A 98 3.49 4.98 16.52
C LEU A 98 2.67 6.22 16.11
N CYS A 99 2.06 6.18 14.93
CA CYS A 99 1.20 7.26 14.45
C CYS A 99 0.05 7.54 15.42
N VAL A 100 -0.57 6.50 15.99
CA VAL A 100 -1.61 6.67 17.02
C VAL A 100 -1.04 7.28 18.30
N GLN A 101 0.12 6.77 18.77
CA GLN A 101 0.79 7.28 19.98
C GLN A 101 1.19 8.76 19.87
N HIS A 102 1.56 9.19 18.67
CA HIS A 102 1.96 10.56 18.37
C HIS A 102 0.85 11.38 17.70
N GLN A 103 -0.42 11.06 17.97
CA GLN A 103 -1.59 11.86 17.58
C GLN A 103 -1.67 12.20 16.08
N GLY A 104 -1.25 11.27 15.21
CA GLY A 104 -1.29 11.45 13.76
C GLY A 104 -0.01 12.01 13.14
N ALA A 105 1.06 12.22 13.93
CA ALA A 105 2.35 12.67 13.40
C ALA A 105 2.98 11.64 12.46
N HIS A 106 3.83 12.13 11.55
CA HIS A 106 4.57 11.30 10.61
C HIS A 106 5.65 10.49 11.33
N THR A 107 5.77 9.20 10.99
CA THR A 107 6.52 8.23 11.82
C THR A 107 7.91 7.86 11.31
N ASP A 108 8.36 8.39 10.16
CA ASP A 108 9.68 8.02 9.61
C ASP A 108 10.86 8.43 10.51
N SER A 109 10.69 9.45 11.36
CA SER A 109 11.70 9.87 12.36
C SER A 109 11.66 9.10 13.68
N LEU A 110 10.73 8.16 13.84
CA LEU A 110 10.48 7.39 15.07
C LEU A 110 10.83 5.91 14.92
N ASP A 111 11.25 5.50 13.72
CA ASP A 111 11.62 4.14 13.33
C ASP A 111 13.15 3.94 13.43
N MET A 112 13.78 4.43 14.51
CA MET A 112 15.10 3.93 14.95
C MET A 112 14.95 2.57 15.66
#